data_AF-A1YF86-F1
#
_entry.id   AF-A1YF86-F1
#
_cell.length_a   1.000
_cell.length_b   1.000
_cell.length_c   1.000
_cell.angle_alpha   90.00
_cell.angle_beta   90.00
_cell.angle_gamma   90.00
#
_symmetry.space_group_name_H-M   'P 1'
#
loop_
_entity.id
_entity.type
_entity.pdbx_description
1 polymer ?
#
loop_
_entity_poly.entity_id
_entity_poly.type
_entity_poly.pdbx_seq_one_letter_code
_entity_poly.pdbx_strand_id
1 'polypeptide(L)'
;VLAKTVAFLRNLPSFWQLPPQDQRRLLQGCWGPLFLLGLAQDAVTFEVAEAPVPSILKKILLEEPSSSGGSGQLPDRPQPSLASVQWLQCCLESFWSLELSPKEYACLKGTILFNPDVPGLQAASHIGHLQQEAHWALCEVLEPWCPAAQGRLTRVLLTASTLKSIPTSLLGDLFFRPIIGDVDIASLLGDMLLL
;
A
#
# COMPACT_ATOMS: atom_id res chain seq x y z
N VAL A 1 -0.53 -11.44 -0.75
CA VAL A 1 0.09 -10.20 -1.28
C VAL A 1 1.33 -9.75 -0.51
N LEU A 2 1.25 -9.47 0.81
CA LEU A 2 2.38 -8.95 1.59
C LEU A 2 3.68 -9.76 1.44
N ALA A 3 3.61 -11.09 1.57
CA ALA A 3 4.76 -11.98 1.38
C ALA A 3 5.37 -11.90 -0.05
N LYS A 4 4.54 -11.67 -1.08
CA LYS A 4 5.03 -11.45 -2.45
C LYS A 4 5.76 -10.10 -2.58
N THR A 5 5.33 -9.07 -1.84
CA THR A 5 6.06 -7.80 -1.74
C THR A 5 7.42 -8.00 -1.09
N VAL A 6 7.51 -8.78 -0.02
CA VAL A 6 8.80 -9.16 0.61
C VAL A 6 9.68 -9.93 -0.38
N ALA A 7 9.12 -10.91 -1.08
CA ALA A 7 9.87 -11.67 -2.10
C ALA A 7 10.38 -10.77 -3.23
N PHE A 8 9.58 -9.79 -3.67
CA PHE A 8 10.01 -8.78 -4.65
C PHE A 8 11.22 -7.98 -4.15
N LEU A 9 11.18 -7.45 -2.92
CA LEU A 9 12.29 -6.69 -2.33
C LEU A 9 13.55 -7.53 -2.14
N ARG A 10 13.41 -8.80 -1.71
CA ARG A 10 14.53 -9.74 -1.60
C ARG A 10 15.25 -9.98 -2.93
N ASN A 11 14.51 -9.93 -4.03
CA ASN A 11 15.04 -10.15 -5.37
C ASN A 11 15.58 -8.87 -6.05
N LEU A 12 15.70 -7.74 -5.34
CA LEU A 12 16.23 -6.48 -5.88
C LEU A 12 17.62 -6.15 -5.31
N PRO A 13 18.72 -6.48 -6.00
CA PRO A 13 20.08 -6.17 -5.53
C PRO A 13 20.28 -4.68 -5.21
N SER A 14 19.72 -3.78 -6.03
CA SER A 14 19.84 -2.33 -5.83
C SER A 14 19.22 -1.84 -4.53
N PHE A 15 18.20 -2.53 -3.99
CA PHE A 15 17.63 -2.20 -2.69
C PHE A 15 18.58 -2.55 -1.54
N TRP A 16 19.22 -3.72 -1.62
CA TRP A 16 20.14 -4.21 -0.58
C TRP A 16 21.48 -3.48 -0.53
N GLN A 17 21.85 -2.80 -1.61
CA GLN A 17 23.05 -1.94 -1.66
C GLN A 17 22.84 -0.61 -0.95
N LEU A 18 21.60 -0.23 -0.63
CA LEU A 18 21.30 1.00 0.11
C LEU A 18 21.65 0.86 1.59
N PRO A 19 21.95 1.98 2.29
CA PRO A 19 22.11 1.98 3.73
C PRO A 19 20.90 1.35 4.44
N PRO A 20 21.09 0.51 5.48
CA PRO A 20 19.96 -0.14 6.17
C PRO A 20 18.94 0.83 6.79
N GLN A 21 19.35 2.06 7.10
CA GLN A 21 18.42 3.09 7.53
C GLN A 21 17.55 3.60 6.38
N ASP A 22 18.12 3.75 5.19
CA ASP A 22 17.42 4.19 3.99
C ASP A 22 16.44 3.12 3.51
N GLN A 23 16.84 1.84 3.54
CA GLN A 23 15.94 0.70 3.26
C GLN A 23 14.67 0.76 4.11
N ARG A 24 14.80 0.98 5.42
CA ARG A 24 13.67 1.11 6.35
C ARG A 24 12.81 2.33 6.06
N ARG A 25 13.43 3.50 5.80
CA ARG A 25 12.71 4.73 5.47
C ARG A 25 11.92 4.61 4.17
N LEU A 26 12.51 4.03 3.13
CA LEU A 26 11.82 3.75 1.87
C LEU A 26 10.62 2.82 2.10
N LEU A 27 10.83 1.71 2.82
CA LEU A 27 9.77 0.76 3.14
C LEU A 27 8.61 1.40 3.91
N GLN A 28 8.91 2.22 4.92
CA GLN A 28 7.91 3.00 5.66
C GLN A 28 7.11 3.92 4.75
N GLY A 29 7.75 4.56 3.77
CA GLY A 29 7.11 5.47 2.83
C GLY A 29 6.32 4.80 1.70
N CYS A 30 6.64 3.55 1.33
CA CYS A 30 6.11 2.93 0.11
C CYS A 30 5.36 1.61 0.32
N TRP A 31 5.31 1.03 1.52
CA TRP A 31 4.67 -0.27 1.73
C TRP A 31 3.19 -0.29 1.32
N GLY A 32 2.44 0.79 1.61
CA GLY A 32 1.02 0.90 1.28
C GLY A 32 0.77 0.85 -0.23
N PRO A 33 1.37 1.75 -1.02
CA PRO A 33 1.28 1.71 -2.48
C PRO A 33 1.77 0.39 -3.09
N LEU A 34 2.85 -0.22 -2.55
CA LEU A 34 3.33 -1.52 -3.03
C LEU A 34 2.35 -2.66 -2.73
N PHE A 35 1.72 -2.63 -1.55
CA PHE A 35 0.68 -3.58 -1.18
C PHE A 35 -0.54 -3.45 -2.09
N LEU A 36 -0.99 -2.22 -2.36
CA LEU A 36 -2.09 -1.93 -3.27
C LEU A 36 -1.81 -2.38 -4.70
N LEU A 37 -0.61 -2.12 -5.24
CA LEU A 37 -0.21 -2.67 -6.53
C LEU A 37 -0.19 -4.20 -6.52
N GLY A 38 0.17 -4.81 -5.40
CA GLY A 38 0.11 -6.26 -5.25
C GLY A 38 -1.31 -6.81 -5.26
N LEU A 39 -2.27 -6.12 -4.62
CA LEU A 39 -3.70 -6.46 -4.69
C LEU A 39 -4.22 -6.31 -6.13
N ALA A 40 -3.86 -5.21 -6.79
CA ALA A 40 -4.23 -4.96 -8.18
C ALA A 40 -3.67 -6.06 -9.11
N GLN A 41 -2.38 -6.38 -8.98
CA GLN A 41 -1.72 -7.40 -9.79
C GLN A 41 -2.29 -8.82 -9.57
N ASP A 42 -2.68 -9.16 -8.34
CA ASP A 42 -3.27 -10.46 -8.01
C ASP A 42 -4.81 -10.49 -8.24
N ALA A 43 -5.40 -9.41 -8.77
CA ALA A 43 -6.84 -9.26 -8.99
C ALA A 43 -7.70 -9.59 -7.75
N VAL A 44 -7.24 -9.16 -6.57
CA VAL A 44 -7.90 -9.46 -5.30
C VAL A 44 -9.11 -8.55 -5.12
N THR A 45 -10.31 -9.14 -5.12
CA THR A 45 -11.52 -8.49 -4.64
C THR A 45 -11.68 -8.73 -3.14
N PHE A 46 -12.29 -7.78 -2.44
CA PHE A 46 -12.58 -7.92 -1.01
C PHE A 46 -13.92 -7.25 -0.69
N GLU A 47 -14.65 -7.88 0.22
CA GLU A 47 -15.88 -7.35 0.78
C GLU A 47 -15.62 -6.97 2.24
N VAL A 48 -15.99 -5.76 2.62
CA VAL A 48 -15.96 -5.35 4.02
C VAL A 48 -17.31 -5.72 4.60
N ALA A 49 -17.36 -6.83 5.35
CA ALA A 49 -18.55 -7.17 6.12
C ALA A 49 -18.74 -6.09 7.19
N GLU A 50 -19.83 -5.31 7.08
CA GLU A 50 -20.22 -4.41 8.16
C GLU A 50 -20.49 -5.25 9.41
N ALA A 51 -19.65 -5.09 10.44
CA ALA A 51 -20.01 -5.59 11.75
C ALA A 51 -21.29 -4.86 12.16
N PRO A 52 -22.37 -5.57 12.54
CA PRO A 52 -23.63 -4.92 12.89
C PRO A 52 -23.36 -3.93 14.02
N VAL A 53 -23.48 -2.64 13.71
CA VAL A 53 -23.33 -1.58 14.70
C VAL A 53 -24.35 -1.89 15.80
N PRO A 54 -23.93 -2.11 17.07
CA PRO A 54 -24.89 -2.30 18.13
C PRO A 54 -25.76 -1.05 18.14
N SER A 55 -27.07 -1.24 17.94
CA SER A 55 -28.00 -0.12 17.89
C SER A 55 -27.80 0.75 19.12
N ILE A 56 -27.91 2.07 18.96
CA ILE A 56 -27.85 3.01 20.09
C ILE A 56 -28.82 2.54 21.19
N LEU A 57 -29.96 1.97 20.81
CA LEU A 57 -30.89 1.30 21.71
C LEU A 57 -30.28 0.11 22.45
N LYS A 58 -29.51 -0.79 21.81
CA LYS A 58 -28.80 -1.86 22.52
C LYS A 58 -27.76 -1.33 23.50
N LYS A 59 -27.03 -0.26 23.17
CA LYS A 59 -26.11 0.39 24.13
C LYS A 59 -26.88 0.94 25.33
N ILE A 60 -27.95 1.71 25.09
CA ILE A 60 -28.78 2.31 26.14
C ILE A 60 -29.50 1.25 26.98
N LEU A 61 -29.93 0.13 26.39
CA LEU A 61 -30.67 -0.94 27.06
C LEU A 61 -29.76 -1.93 27.81
N LEU A 62 -28.47 -2.01 27.47
CA LEU A 62 -27.51 -2.94 28.09
C LEU A 62 -26.50 -2.22 29.01
N GLU A 63 -26.43 -0.89 28.99
CA GLU A 63 -25.69 -0.10 29.99
C GLU A 63 -26.52 0.00 31.29
N GLU A 64 -26.37 -0.99 32.18
CA GLU A 64 -26.75 -0.81 33.58
C GLU A 64 -25.76 0.16 34.26
N PRO A 65 -26.23 1.14 35.06
CA PRO A 65 -25.35 2.10 35.71
C PRO A 65 -24.73 1.46 36.96
N SER A 66 -23.63 0.72 36.84
CA SER A 66 -22.81 0.29 37.99
C SER A 66 -21.37 -0.08 37.64
N SER A 67 -20.44 0.71 38.18
CA SER A 67 -19.10 0.33 38.71
C SER A 67 -18.10 -0.43 37.81
N SER A 68 -17.08 0.32 37.39
CA SER A 68 -15.65 -0.05 37.38
C SER A 68 -15.26 -1.53 37.49
N GLY A 69 -14.72 -2.10 36.40
CA GLY A 69 -13.92 -3.32 36.49
C GLY A 69 -13.67 -4.07 35.18
N GLY A 70 -12.61 -3.70 34.46
CA GLY A 70 -11.78 -4.68 33.75
C GLY A 70 -12.24 -5.22 32.38
N SER A 71 -12.16 -4.41 31.33
CA SER A 71 -11.59 -4.84 30.04
C SER A 71 -11.25 -3.58 29.25
N GLY A 72 -9.97 -3.37 28.94
CA GLY A 72 -9.48 -2.14 28.31
C GLY A 72 -10.10 -1.91 26.94
N GLN A 73 -11.16 -1.09 26.88
CA GLN A 73 -11.49 -0.35 25.66
C GLN A 73 -10.50 0.80 25.56
N LEU A 74 -9.47 0.60 24.74
CA LEU A 74 -8.71 1.70 24.16
C LEU A 74 -9.68 2.66 23.45
N PRO A 75 -9.40 3.97 23.45
CA PRO A 75 -10.33 4.97 22.91
C PRO A 75 -10.68 4.63 21.46
N ASP A 76 -11.97 4.75 21.17
CA ASP A 76 -12.66 4.46 19.91
C ASP A 76 -11.87 5.00 18.70
N ARG A 77 -10.96 4.20 18.14
CA ARG A 77 -10.27 4.56 16.90
C ARG A 77 -11.32 4.50 15.79
N PRO A 78 -11.48 5.56 14.98
CA PRO A 78 -12.51 5.62 13.96
C PRO A 78 -12.45 4.39 13.05
N GLN A 79 -13.57 3.67 12.94
CA GLN A 79 -13.70 2.61 11.94
C GLN A 79 -13.54 3.22 10.54
N PRO A 80 -12.97 2.48 9.59
CA PRO A 80 -12.84 2.96 8.22
C PRO A 80 -14.22 3.27 7.64
N SER A 81 -14.40 4.48 7.11
CA SER A 81 -15.69 4.91 6.57
C SER A 81 -16.04 4.12 5.31
N LEU A 82 -17.33 3.84 5.09
CA LEU A 82 -17.82 3.18 3.87
C LEU A 82 -17.39 3.94 2.60
N ALA A 83 -17.38 5.27 2.64
CA ALA A 83 -16.88 6.08 1.52
C ALA A 83 -15.39 5.83 1.21
N SER A 84 -14.56 5.66 2.24
CA SER A 84 -13.13 5.34 2.07
C SER A 84 -12.92 3.93 1.47
N VAL A 85 -13.75 2.97 1.87
CA VAL A 85 -13.72 1.60 1.33
C VAL A 85 -14.14 1.59 -0.14
N GLN A 86 -15.26 2.25 -0.47
CA GLN A 86 -15.73 2.37 -1.85
C GLN A 86 -14.71 3.09 -2.73
N TRP A 87 -14.09 4.16 -2.24
CA TRP A 87 -13.03 4.86 -2.96
C TRP A 87 -11.85 3.95 -3.28
N LEU A 88 -11.39 3.15 -2.31
CA LEU A 88 -10.33 2.17 -2.51
C LEU A 88 -10.72 1.12 -3.57
N GLN A 89 -11.94 0.60 -3.52
CA GLN A 89 -12.46 -0.34 -4.52
C GLN A 89 -12.46 0.28 -5.93
N CYS A 90 -12.97 1.51 -6.08
CA CYS A 90 -12.95 2.23 -7.37
C CYS A 90 -11.52 2.47 -7.88
N CYS A 91 -10.56 2.74 -7.00
CA CYS A 91 -9.16 2.89 -7.40
C CYS A 91 -8.58 1.57 -7.93
N LEU A 92 -8.89 0.43 -7.29
CA LEU A 92 -8.43 -0.89 -7.76
C LEU A 92 -9.10 -1.28 -9.09
N GLU A 93 -10.39 -1.03 -9.25
CA GLU A 93 -11.12 -1.24 -10.51
C GLU A 93 -10.54 -0.42 -11.66
N SER A 94 -10.25 0.87 -11.39
CA SER A 94 -9.56 1.73 -12.34
C SER A 94 -8.20 1.17 -12.73
N PHE A 95 -7.48 0.56 -11.77
CA PHE A 95 -6.20 -0.09 -12.04
C PHE A 95 -6.32 -1.36 -12.88
N TRP A 96 -7.32 -2.20 -12.62
CA TRP A 96 -7.58 -3.40 -13.40
C TRP A 96 -7.93 -3.09 -14.85
N SER A 97 -8.65 -1.99 -15.11
CA SER A 97 -8.96 -1.53 -16.46
C SER A 97 -7.74 -1.15 -17.32
N LEU A 98 -6.56 -0.99 -16.70
CA LEU A 98 -5.31 -0.69 -17.41
C LEU A 98 -4.66 -1.94 -18.03
N GLU A 99 -5.12 -3.14 -17.62
CA GLU A 99 -4.63 -4.43 -18.12
C GLU A 99 -3.10 -4.54 -18.11
N LEU A 100 -2.48 -4.16 -16.99
CA LEU A 100 -1.03 -4.12 -16.88
C LEU A 100 -0.42 -5.53 -16.90
N SER A 101 0.64 -5.69 -17.68
CA SER A 101 1.45 -6.90 -17.71
C SER A 101 2.35 -7.02 -16.46
N PRO A 102 2.84 -8.22 -16.14
CA PRO A 102 3.76 -8.41 -15.01
C PRO A 102 5.02 -7.54 -15.07
N LYS A 103 5.52 -7.25 -16.28
CA LYS A 103 6.69 -6.37 -16.49
C LYS A 103 6.38 -4.91 -16.14
N GLU A 104 5.21 -4.44 -16.53
CA GLU A 104 4.74 -3.06 -16.23
C GLU A 104 4.55 -2.88 -14.72
N TYR A 105 3.94 -3.86 -14.04
CA TYR A 105 3.85 -3.86 -12.59
C TYR A 105 5.23 -3.83 -11.91
N ALA A 106 6.20 -4.60 -12.41
CA ALA A 106 7.55 -4.62 -11.84
C ALA A 106 8.25 -3.25 -11.96
N CYS A 107 8.19 -2.62 -13.14
CA CYS A 107 8.78 -1.29 -13.36
C CYS A 107 8.09 -0.24 -12.49
N LEU A 108 6.75 -0.26 -12.43
CA LEU A 108 5.98 0.67 -11.60
C LEU A 108 6.31 0.51 -10.11
N LYS A 109 6.42 -0.73 -9.60
CA LYS A 109 6.88 -0.98 -8.22
C LYS A 109 8.26 -0.37 -7.97
N GLY A 110 9.19 -0.46 -8.94
CA GLY A 110 10.49 0.19 -8.86
C GLY A 110 10.39 1.71 -8.69
N THR A 111 9.57 2.38 -9.52
CA THR A 111 9.37 3.85 -9.43
C THR A 111 8.77 4.30 -8.10
N ILE A 112 7.97 3.45 -7.46
CA ILE A 112 7.35 3.71 -6.16
C ILE A 112 8.34 3.45 -5.02
N LEU A 113 9.13 2.37 -5.12
CA LEU A 113 10.08 1.96 -4.10
C LEU A 113 11.22 2.96 -3.94
N PHE A 114 11.85 3.36 -5.05
CA PHE A 114 13.00 4.25 -5.04
C PHE A 114 12.52 5.70 -5.02
N ASN A 115 12.01 6.19 -3.90
CA ASN A 115 11.56 7.57 -3.75
C ASN A 115 12.66 8.44 -3.10
N PRO A 116 13.32 9.35 -3.84
CA PRO A 116 14.37 10.21 -3.28
C PRO A 116 13.83 11.32 -2.37
N ASP A 117 12.52 11.59 -2.41
CA ASP A 117 11.88 12.66 -1.63
C ASP A 117 11.59 12.26 -0.18
N VAL A 118 11.91 11.02 0.20
CA VAL A 118 11.74 10.57 1.59
C VAL A 118 12.72 11.34 2.49
N PRO A 119 12.24 11.99 3.57
CA PRO A 119 13.09 12.81 4.41
C PRO A 119 14.13 11.98 5.17
N GLY A 120 15.35 12.50 5.28
CA GLY A 120 16.43 11.90 6.06
C GLY A 120 17.14 10.72 5.38
N LEU A 121 16.99 10.54 4.07
CA LEU A 121 17.78 9.60 3.28
C LEU A 121 19.26 10.00 3.24
N GLN A 122 20.15 9.03 3.43
CA GLN A 122 21.60 9.23 3.31
C GLN A 122 22.06 9.17 1.84
N ALA A 123 21.46 8.29 1.05
CA ALA A 123 21.80 8.04 -0.35
C ALA A 123 20.77 8.61 -1.34
N ALA A 124 20.13 9.75 -1.02
CA ALA A 124 19.04 10.34 -1.81
C ALA A 124 19.39 10.51 -3.30
N SER A 125 20.61 10.96 -3.63
CA SER A 125 21.06 11.10 -5.02
C SER A 125 21.13 9.75 -5.76
N HIS A 126 21.66 8.71 -5.11
CA HIS A 126 21.72 7.38 -5.71
C HIS A 126 20.32 6.76 -5.88
N ILE A 127 19.45 6.93 -4.89
CA ILE A 127 18.04 6.51 -4.96
C ILE A 127 17.33 7.24 -6.11
N GLY A 128 17.61 8.52 -6.33
CA GLY A 128 17.09 9.28 -7.48
C GLY A 128 17.50 8.69 -8.82
N HIS A 129 18.75 8.24 -8.98
CA HIS A 129 19.17 7.53 -10.20
C HIS A 129 18.43 6.20 -10.37
N LEU A 130 18.28 5.41 -9.31
CA LEU A 130 17.50 4.16 -9.36
C LEU A 130 16.03 4.41 -9.74
N GLN A 131 15.45 5.50 -9.26
CA GLN A 131 14.10 5.91 -9.64
C GLN A 131 14.01 6.26 -11.12
N GLN A 132 15.00 7.02 -11.63
CA GLN A 132 15.07 7.41 -13.03
C GLN A 132 15.19 6.20 -13.95
N GLU A 133 16.04 5.23 -13.61
CA GLU A 133 16.17 3.96 -14.34
C GLU A 133 14.86 3.18 -14.37
N ALA A 134 14.20 3.05 -13.21
CA ALA A 134 12.89 2.39 -13.13
C ALA A 134 11.82 3.12 -13.96
N HIS A 135 11.87 4.47 -14.00
CA HIS A 135 10.96 5.28 -14.79
C HIS A 135 11.21 5.10 -16.29
N TRP A 136 12.47 5.12 -16.74
CA TRP A 136 12.81 4.84 -18.13
C TRP A 136 12.38 3.45 -18.57
N ALA A 137 12.64 2.42 -17.76
CA ALA A 137 12.16 1.06 -18.03
C ALA A 137 10.63 1.01 -18.13
N LEU A 138 9.91 1.76 -17.29
CA LEU A 138 8.45 1.86 -17.37
C LEU A 138 8.00 2.52 -18.69
N CYS A 139 8.65 3.60 -19.10
CA CYS A 139 8.35 4.27 -20.37
C CYS A 139 8.57 3.33 -21.56
N GLU A 140 9.68 2.61 -21.61
CA GLU A 140 10.00 1.67 -22.70
C GLU A 140 8.96 0.55 -22.81
N VAL A 141 8.44 0.06 -21.69
CA VAL A 141 7.45 -1.02 -21.69
C VAL A 141 6.04 -0.51 -22.01
N LEU A 142 5.67 0.70 -21.57
CA LEU A 142 4.33 1.25 -21.77
C LEU A 142 4.12 1.96 -23.10
N GLU A 143 5.16 2.59 -23.65
CA GLU A 143 5.14 3.29 -24.93
C GLU A 143 6.16 2.67 -25.89
N PRO A 144 5.86 1.46 -26.44
CA PRO A 144 6.59 1.00 -27.62
C PRO A 144 6.37 2.00 -28.77
N TRP A 145 7.23 1.96 -29.80
CA TRP A 145 7.27 2.86 -30.97
C TRP A 145 5.98 2.94 -31.85
N CYS A 146 4.80 2.64 -31.30
CA CYS A 146 3.50 2.64 -31.93
C CYS A 146 2.65 3.86 -31.49
N PRO A 147 2.09 4.64 -32.44
CA PRO A 147 1.24 5.80 -32.15
C PRO A 147 -0.02 5.48 -31.32
N ALA A 148 -0.53 4.25 -31.40
CA ALA A 148 -1.71 3.82 -30.65
C ALA A 148 -1.46 3.69 -29.12
N ALA A 149 -0.20 3.62 -28.68
CA ALA A 149 0.18 3.55 -27.28
C ALA A 149 0.37 4.93 -26.62
N GLN A 150 0.27 6.03 -27.37
CA GLN A 150 0.50 7.38 -26.85
C GLN A 150 -0.47 7.71 -25.71
N GLY A 151 0.09 8.13 -24.57
CA GLY A 151 -0.68 8.53 -23.39
C GLY A 151 -1.04 7.38 -22.45
N ARG A 152 -0.64 6.14 -22.76
CA ARG A 152 -0.76 5.02 -21.82
C ARG A 152 0.10 5.25 -20.57
N LEU A 153 1.32 5.75 -20.74
CA LEU A 153 2.19 6.14 -19.62
C LEU A 153 1.48 7.14 -18.69
N THR A 154 0.96 8.24 -19.25
CA THR A 154 0.25 9.26 -18.48
C THR A 154 -0.95 8.67 -17.74
N ARG A 155 -1.75 7.83 -18.40
CA ARG A 155 -2.90 7.17 -17.77
C ARG A 155 -2.47 6.29 -16.59
N VAL A 156 -1.43 5.47 -16.77
CA VAL A 156 -0.90 4.60 -15.72
C VAL A 156 -0.36 5.41 -14.55
N LEU A 157 0.42 6.47 -14.80
CA LEU A 157 0.99 7.31 -13.74
C LEU A 157 -0.10 8.07 -12.96
N LEU A 158 -1.15 8.55 -13.65
CA LEU A 158 -2.29 9.19 -13.00
C LEU A 158 -3.05 8.21 -12.11
N THR A 159 -3.38 7.01 -12.60
CA THR A 159 -4.03 6.00 -11.76
C THR A 159 -3.10 5.51 -10.64
N ALA A 160 -1.78 5.46 -10.85
CA ALA A 160 -0.84 5.12 -9.77
C ALA A 160 -0.81 6.20 -8.69
N SER A 161 -1.02 7.47 -9.05
CA SER A 161 -1.12 8.56 -8.08
C SER A 161 -2.38 8.48 -7.22
N THR A 162 -3.49 7.95 -7.73
CA THR A 162 -4.70 7.71 -6.92
C THR A 162 -4.48 6.60 -5.90
N LEU A 163 -3.72 5.54 -6.22
CA LEU A 163 -3.35 4.53 -5.23
C LEU A 163 -2.42 5.10 -4.13
N LYS A 164 -1.53 6.04 -4.49
CA LYS A 164 -0.63 6.69 -3.52
C LYS A 164 -1.37 7.60 -2.53
N SER A 165 -2.56 8.11 -2.87
CA SER A 165 -3.33 8.97 -1.97
C SER A 165 -4.10 8.20 -0.89
N ILE A 166 -4.15 6.86 -0.98
CA ILE A 166 -4.85 6.01 -0.01
C ILE A 166 -4.03 5.92 1.29
N PRO A 167 -4.61 6.30 2.45
CA PRO A 167 -3.89 6.28 3.71
C PRO A 167 -3.47 4.85 4.11
N THR A 168 -2.24 4.70 4.56
CA THR A 168 -1.72 3.43 5.10
C THR A 168 -2.47 2.97 6.35
N SER A 169 -3.02 3.90 7.14
CA SER A 169 -3.90 3.59 8.29
C SER A 169 -5.16 2.85 7.86
N LEU A 170 -5.80 3.28 6.77
CA LEU A 170 -6.97 2.61 6.20
C LEU A 170 -6.61 1.17 5.79
N LEU A 171 -5.44 0.96 5.17
CA LEU A 171 -4.99 -0.38 4.79
C LEU A 171 -4.72 -1.27 6.01
N GLY A 172 -4.09 -0.70 7.04
CA GLY A 172 -3.88 -1.33 8.35
C GLY A 172 -5.18 -1.84 8.96
N ASP A 173 -6.16 -0.94 9.08
CA ASP A 173 -7.46 -1.22 9.69
C ASP A 173 -8.29 -2.23 8.88
N LEU A 174 -8.23 -2.21 7.54
CA LEU A 174 -9.01 -3.10 6.67
C LEU A 174 -8.40 -4.50 6.52
N PHE A 175 -7.09 -4.59 6.22
CA PHE A 175 -6.49 -5.86 5.77
C PHE A 175 -5.67 -6.58 6.83
N PHE A 176 -5.18 -5.87 7.85
CA PHE A 176 -4.21 -6.43 8.79
C PHE A 176 -4.78 -6.54 10.20
N ARG A 177 -5.41 -5.48 10.70
CA ARG A 177 -5.96 -5.44 12.06
C ARG A 177 -6.91 -6.59 12.38
N PRO A 178 -7.82 -7.03 11.48
CA PRO A 178 -8.70 -8.16 11.76
C PRO A 178 -7.96 -9.50 11.91
N ILE A 179 -6.73 -9.61 11.40
CA ILE A 179 -5.97 -10.87 11.32
C ILE A 179 -4.88 -10.93 12.38
N ILE A 180 -4.10 -9.85 12.52
CA ILE A 180 -2.89 -9.79 13.35
C ILE A 180 -2.94 -8.72 14.43
N GLY A 181 -4.05 -7.96 14.55
CA GLY A 181 -4.19 -6.89 15.53
C GLY A 181 -3.45 -5.60 15.14
N ASP A 182 -3.23 -4.73 16.13
CA ASP A 182 -2.57 -3.43 15.91
C ASP A 182 -1.05 -3.64 15.79
N VAL A 183 -0.56 -3.68 14.55
CA VAL A 183 0.85 -3.95 14.21
C VAL A 183 1.33 -2.88 13.24
N ASP A 184 2.54 -2.35 13.47
CA ASP A 184 3.23 -1.53 12.48
C ASP A 184 3.70 -2.39 11.31
N ILE A 185 2.97 -2.31 10.20
CA ILE A 185 3.22 -3.10 8.99
C ILE A 185 4.60 -2.81 8.40
N ALA A 186 5.12 -1.59 8.53
CA ALA A 186 6.46 -1.27 8.01
C ALA A 186 7.55 -1.99 8.82
N SER A 187 7.41 -2.04 10.15
CA SER A 187 8.31 -2.79 11.02
C SER A 187 8.20 -4.30 10.77
N LEU A 188 6.98 -4.83 10.64
CA LEU A 188 6.74 -6.24 10.31
C LEU A 188 7.40 -6.63 8.98
N LEU A 189 7.27 -5.80 7.93
CA LEU A 189 7.93 -6.04 6.65
C LEU A 189 9.46 -6.03 6.79
N GLY A 190 10.00 -5.14 7.63
CA GLY A 190 11.42 -5.11 7.96
C GLY A 190 11.90 -6.42 8.58
N ASP A 191 11.19 -6.91 9.59
CA ASP A 191 11.51 -8.20 10.24
C ASP A 191 11.41 -9.35 9.25
N MET A 192 10.36 -9.35 8.42
CA MET A 192 10.20 -10.34 7.35
C MET A 192 11.32 -10.27 6.32
N LEU A 193 11.99 -9.15 6.08
CA LEU A 193 13.12 -9.10 5.14
C LEU A 193 14.38 -9.76 5.69
N LEU A 194 14.50 -9.87 7.01
CA LEU A 194 15.67 -10.42 7.71
C LEU A 194 15.58 -11.94 7.97
N LEU A 195 14.40 -12.54 7.80
CA LEU A 195 14.14 -13.99 7.95
C LEU A 195 14.67 -14.83 6.78
#